data_AF-A0A183GWP9-F1
#
_entry.id   AF-A0A183GWP9-F1
#
_cell.length_a   1.000
_cell.length_b   1.000
_cell.length_c   1.000
_cell.angle_alpha   90.00
_cell.angle_beta   90.00
_cell.angle_gamma   90.00
#
_symmetry.space_group_name_H-M   'P 1'
#
loop_
_entity.id
_entity.type
_entity.pdbx_description
1 polymer ?
#
loop_
_entity_poly.entity_id
_entity_poly.type
_entity_poly.pdbx_seq_one_letter_code
_entity_poly.pdbx_strand_id
1 'polypeptide(L)' 'MGVKVDGRQLHHLRFADDIVLITPTIIQAERMLADFDRVCGNVGLQLNLTKTMFMRN' A
#
# COMPACT_ATOMS: atom_id res chain seq x y z
N MET A 1 8.44 -5.43 -12.99
CA MET A 1 7.42 -4.37 -12.78
C MET A 1 7.21 -4.24 -11.28
N GLY A 2 7.38 -3.05 -10.71
CA GLY A 2 7.29 -2.83 -9.26
C GLY A 2 6.53 -1.53 -8.95
N VAL A 3 5.91 -1.46 -7.78
CA VAL A 3 5.09 -0.33 -7.33
C VAL A 3 5.99 0.66 -6.57
N LYS A 4 6.02 1.93 -6.96
CA LYS A 4 6.79 2.97 -6.27
C LYS A 4 5.86 3.80 -5.38
N VAL A 5 6.09 3.78 -4.07
CA VAL A 5 5.36 4.57 -3.07
C VAL A 5 6.38 5.28 -2.20
N ASP A 6 6.18 6.58 -1.97
CA ASP A 6 7.04 7.41 -1.11
C ASP A 6 8.55 7.23 -1.40
N GLY A 7 8.91 7.27 -2.68
CA GLY A 7 10.29 7.11 -3.13
C GLY A 7 10.83 5.67 -3.11
N ARG A 8 10.17 4.73 -2.44
CA ARG A 8 10.58 3.32 -2.33
C ARG A 8 9.94 2.47 -3.42
N GLN A 9 10.73 1.58 -4.04
CA GLN A 9 10.25 0.65 -5.04
C GLN A 9 10.00 -0.73 -4.43
N LEU A 10 8.77 -1.22 -4.57
CA LEU A 10 8.31 -2.52 -4.10
C LEU A 10 8.34 -3.51 -5.26
N HIS A 11 9.23 -4.50 -5.18
CA HIS A 11 9.51 -5.40 -6.30
C HIS A 11 8.72 -6.73 -6.25
N HIS A 12 8.30 -7.18 -5.06
CA HIS A 12 7.77 -8.54 -4.85
C HIS A 12 6.33 -8.58 -4.30
N LEU A 13 5.46 -7.67 -4.72
CA LEU A 13 4.05 -7.68 -4.28
C LEU A 13 3.31 -8.98 -4.59
N ARG A 14 3.68 -9.73 -5.63
CA ARG A 14 3.04 -11.03 -5.94
C ARG A 14 3.44 -12.17 -4.98
N PHE A 15 4.45 -11.98 -4.14
CA PHE A 15 4.91 -12.98 -3.16
C PHE A 15 4.43 -12.71 -1.74
N ALA A 16 3.87 -11.53 -1.49
CA ALA A 16 3.30 -11.16 -0.20
C ALA A 16 1.85 -10.75 -0.42
N ASP A 17 0.90 -11.56 0.05
CA ASP A 17 -0.53 -11.21 0.02
C ASP A 17 -0.87 -10.05 0.97
N ASP A 18 -0.01 -9.83 1.98
CA ASP A 18 -0.20 -8.83 3.02
C ASP A 18 0.96 -7.82 3.04
N ILE A 19 0.61 -6.53 3.14
CA ILE A 19 1.56 -5.41 3.18
C ILE A 19 1.25 -4.54 4.39
N VAL A 20 2.29 -4.13 5.12
CA VAL A 20 2.19 -3.23 6.26
C VAL A 20 2.80 -1.88 5.90
N LEU A 21 2.00 -0.82 6.02
CA LEU A 21 2.42 0.56 5.87
C LEU A 21 2.56 1.20 7.26
N ILE A 22 3.71 1.79 7.56
CA ILE A 22 3.99 2.43 8.84
C ILE A 22 4.05 3.93 8.62
N THR A 23 3.17 4.68 9.28
CA THR A 23 3.16 6.14 9.22
C THR A 23 2.95 6.75 10.61
N PRO A 24 3.46 7.97 10.86
CA PRO A 24 3.26 8.69 12.12
C PRO A 24 1.80 9.04 12.46
N THR A 25 0.92 9.16 11.46
CA THR A 25 -0.46 9.63 11.66
C THR A 25 -1.43 8.92 10.73
N ILE A 26 -2.69 8.79 11.15
CA ILE A 26 -3.73 8.15 10.33
C ILE A 26 -3.99 8.90 9.03
N ILE A 27 -3.92 10.23 9.02
CA ILE A 27 -4.08 11.05 7.81
C ILE A 27 -2.97 10.74 6.79
N GLN A 28 -1.74 10.53 7.25
CA GLN A 28 -0.65 10.11 6.37
C GLN A 28 -0.86 8.68 5.88
N ALA A 29 -1.36 7.78 6.74
CA ALA A 29 -1.69 6.42 6.38
C ALA A 29 -2.75 6.35 5.28
N GLU A 30 -3.83 7.13 5.40
CA GLU A 30 -4.90 7.22 4.40
C GLU A 30 -4.39 7.73 3.05
N ARG A 31 -3.56 8.79 3.06
CA ARG A 31 -2.94 9.32 1.83
C ARG A 31 -2.02 8.29 1.17
N MET A 32 -1.19 7.63 1.97
CA MET A 32 -0.28 6.61 1.47
C MET A 32 -1.03 5.39 0.92
N LEU A 33 -2.15 5.01 1.56
CA LEU A 33 -3.02 3.93 1.09
C LEU A 33 -3.68 4.27 -0.26
N ALA A 34 -4.20 5.49 -0.40
CA ALA A 34 -4.82 5.95 -1.65
C ALA A 34 -3.80 6.02 -2.81
N ASP A 35 -2.60 6.55 -2.55
CA ASP A 35 -1.52 6.57 -3.52
C ASP A 35 -1.09 5.14 -3.92
N PHE A 36 -1.03 4.24 -2.94
CA PHE A 36 -0.65 2.87 -3.15
C PHE A 36 -1.66 2.11 -4.01
N ASP A 37 -2.97 2.23 -3.71
CA ASP A 37 -4.04 1.63 -4.51
C ASP A 37 -3.98 2.12 -5.97
N ARG A 38 -3.79 3.43 -6.17
CA ARG A 38 -3.62 4.03 -7.51
C ARG A 38 -2.46 3.41 -8.27
N VAL A 39 -1.29 3.27 -7.63
CA VAL A 39 -0.10 2.70 -8.31
C VAL A 39 -0.26 1.20 -8.55
N CYS A 40 -0.90 0.47 -7.64
CA CYS A 40 -1.27 -0.94 -7.83
C CYS A 40 -2.18 -1.12 -9.05
N GLY A 41 -3.19 -0.26 -9.23
CA GLY A 41 -4.08 -0.29 -10.39
C GLY A 41 -3.33 -0.19 -11.72
N ASN A 42 -2.27 0.61 -11.79
CA ASN A 42 -1.44 0.75 -13.00
C ASN A 42 -0.67 -0.52 -13.39
N VAL A 43 -0.49 -1.47 -12.46
CA VAL A 43 0.20 -2.75 -12.69
C VAL A 43 -0.76 -3.95 -12.62
N GLY A 44 -2.08 -3.71 -12.66
CA GLY A 44 -3.11 -4.74 -12.64
C GLY A 44 -3.32 -5.39 -11.26
N LEU A 45 -2.88 -4.72 -10.19
CA LEU A 45 -3.13 -5.13 -8.81
C LEU A 45 -4.24 -4.26 -8.22
N GLN A 46 -5.01 -4.82 -7.29
CA GLN A 46 -6.05 -4.10 -6.57
C GLN A 46 -5.98 -4.45 -5.10
N LEU A 47 -6.14 -3.46 -4.23
CA LEU A 47 -6.17 -3.71 -2.80
C LEU A 47 -7.53 -4.27 -2.38
N ASN A 48 -7.50 -5.17 -1.40
CA ASN A 48 -8.70 -5.60 -0.70
C ASN A 48 -8.95 -4.67 0.50
N LEU A 49 -9.70 -3.59 0.26
CA LEU A 49 -10.00 -2.60 1.30
C LEU A 49 -10.83 -3.16 2.46
N THR A 50 -11.64 -4.21 2.24
CA THR A 50 -12.40 -4.84 3.33
C THR A 50 -11.53 -5.67 4.28
N LYS A 51 -10.34 -6.09 3.85
CA LYS A 51 -9.33 -6.74 4.70
C LYS A 51 -8.26 -5.79 5.25
N THR A 52 -8.19 -4.57 4.73
CA THR A 52 -7.20 -3.58 5.15
C THR A 52 -7.61 -3.01 6.51
N MET A 53 -6.71 -3.07 7.50
CA MET A 53 -6.98 -2.58 8.86
C MET A 53 -5.91 -1.58 9.29
N PHE A 54 -6.34 -0.45 9.89
CA PHE A 54 -5.44 0.44 10.62
C PHE A 54 -5.17 -0.13 12.01
N MET A 55 -3.90 -0.18 12.38
CA MET A 55 -3.46 -0.58 13.72
C MET A 55 -2.66 0.55 14.34
N ARG A 56 -2.89 0.79 15.63
CA ARG A 56 -2.10 1.71 16.45
C ARG A 56 -1.50 0.90 17.59
N ASN A 57 -0.29 1.27 18.00
CA ASN A 57 0.29 0.77 19.25
C ASN A 57 -0.38 1.42 20.47
#